data_AF-A0A8X7RCB1-F1
#
_entry.id   AF-A0A8X7RCB1-F1
#
_cell.length_a   1.000
_cell.length_b   1.000
_cell.length_c   1.000
_cell.angle_alpha   90.00
_cell.angle_beta   90.00
_cell.angle_gamma   90.00
#
_symmetry.space_group_name_H-M   'P 1'
#
loop_
_entity.id
_entity.type
_entity.pdbx_description
1 polymer ?
#
loop_
_entity_poly.entity_id
_entity_poly.type
_entity_poly.pdbx_seq_one_letter_code
_entity_poly.pdbx_strand_id
1 'polypeptide(L)'
;MVDTDWKSKMMSSESPKLSSKLHVTIPPPFKVAVSSPISCSAPAACSAYELYLRLPELRTLWSSRDFPRWSNEPILKPSLQALEISFRLVLSVCSDTRPYINRREWNRRLDSLVTNQIQLIASICEEEEDEDEADQDQVSEGRSSLSLLPHLATWRKTESLGKKILRTIDNEMRRCKYTLGLGEQNISNKPNLRYDAVCKPDEVHGLKDNPYADHVDNYENQTLYILHQILESWIQASKNLLNRIDASIDQGRFGEASRDVYLVERIWKLMTEIEDLYVLMDPEDFLKLKRQLRIESTGKNDAFCFRSRGLVEMTRMSKDLRQKIPKILEVEVDPTGGPRLQEAAMKLYARKKVREDSSASGDAGRGDCGEEFFFAYKQLVAVMMGSAATATGSQVSSCDSLSQIFMEPTYFPSLDAAKTFLGEFWGNLG
;
A
#
# COMPACT_ATOMS: atom_id res chain seq x y z
N MET A 1 4.51 45.15 -42.45
CA MET A 1 3.79 46.37 -42.06
C MET A 1 2.82 45.93 -40.96
N VAL A 2 3.18 45.91 -39.69
CA VAL A 2 3.78 46.97 -38.88
C VAL A 2 4.80 46.35 -37.92
N ASP A 3 6.03 46.88 -37.97
CA ASP A 3 7.07 46.76 -36.94
C ASP A 3 6.65 47.56 -35.71
N THR A 4 7.05 47.14 -34.51
CA THR A 4 8.18 47.78 -33.82
C THR A 4 8.33 47.21 -32.41
N ASP A 5 9.31 46.32 -32.32
CA ASP A 5 10.04 46.04 -31.09
C ASP A 5 11.38 46.76 -31.21
N TRP A 6 11.75 47.64 -30.27
CA TRP A 6 13.13 47.74 -29.76
C TRP A 6 13.30 48.81 -28.66
N LYS A 7 13.80 48.33 -27.52
CA LYS A 7 14.97 48.84 -26.77
C LYS A 7 14.88 50.19 -26.04
N SER A 8 15.05 50.07 -24.71
CA SER A 8 16.35 50.24 -24.01
C SER A 8 16.38 51.23 -22.83
N LYS A 9 17.01 50.74 -21.75
CA LYS A 9 17.77 51.44 -20.70
C LYS A 9 17.02 52.13 -19.55
N MET A 10 16.91 51.37 -18.45
CA MET A 10 17.70 51.54 -17.22
C MET A 10 17.90 52.98 -16.71
N MET A 11 17.31 53.34 -15.57
CA MET A 11 17.96 53.94 -14.38
C MET A 11 17.01 54.04 -13.18
N SER A 12 17.53 53.59 -12.03
CA SER A 12 17.30 54.01 -10.64
C SER A 12 15.89 54.19 -10.05
N SER A 13 15.51 53.19 -9.26
CA SER A 13 15.35 53.28 -7.78
C SER A 13 14.79 54.58 -7.19
N GLU A 14 13.48 54.63 -7.03
CA GLU A 14 12.83 55.30 -5.90
C GLU A 14 11.82 54.34 -5.27
N SER A 15 12.03 53.98 -4.01
CA SER A 15 11.09 53.21 -3.21
C SER A 15 10.12 54.13 -2.47
N PRO A 16 8.78 53.92 -2.54
CA PRO A 16 7.87 54.52 -1.59
C PRO A 16 7.08 53.48 -0.78
N LYS A 17 7.40 53.47 0.52
CA LYS A 17 6.50 53.51 1.69
C LYS A 17 5.24 52.63 1.68
N LEU A 18 5.30 51.62 2.57
CA LEU A 18 4.19 50.88 3.18
C LEU A 18 2.97 51.76 3.51
N SER A 19 1.83 51.44 2.91
CA SER A 19 0.52 51.82 3.45
C SER A 19 -0.21 50.57 3.95
N SER A 20 -0.49 50.59 5.25
CA SER A 20 -1.25 49.60 5.99
C SER A 20 -2.73 49.69 5.61
N LYS A 21 -3.27 48.61 5.00
CA LYS A 21 -4.66 48.11 5.11
C LYS A 21 -4.89 47.03 4.03
N LEU A 22 -4.40 45.80 4.28
CA LEU A 22 -4.91 44.63 3.57
C LEU A 22 -6.19 44.18 4.27
N HIS A 23 -7.34 44.48 3.68
CA HIS A 23 -8.59 43.80 4.01
C HIS A 23 -8.47 42.35 3.54
N VAL A 24 -8.14 41.45 4.46
CA VAL A 24 -8.17 40.00 4.22
C VAL A 24 -9.62 39.56 4.26
N THR A 25 -10.24 39.39 3.09
CA THR A 25 -11.53 38.73 2.97
C THR A 25 -11.31 37.23 3.11
N ILE A 26 -11.61 36.67 4.28
CA ILE A 26 -11.58 35.22 4.50
C ILE A 26 -12.68 34.61 3.62
N PRO A 27 -12.37 33.71 2.68
CA PRO A 27 -13.40 33.00 1.92
C PRO A 27 -14.27 32.21 2.90
N PRO A 28 -15.61 32.16 2.71
CA PRO A 28 -16.46 31.34 3.55
C PRO A 28 -15.97 29.89 3.51
N PRO A 29 -16.06 29.15 4.63
CA PRO A 29 -15.57 27.78 4.70
C PRO A 29 -16.25 26.95 3.61
N PHE A 30 -15.43 26.29 2.79
CA PHE A 30 -15.87 25.32 1.80
C PHE A 30 -16.77 24.29 2.49
N LYS A 31 -18.08 24.35 2.24
CA LYS A 31 -19.01 23.28 2.61
C LYS A 31 -18.87 22.16 1.60
N VAL A 32 -17.84 21.32 1.77
CA VAL A 32 -17.80 20.02 1.11
C VAL A 32 -18.77 19.12 1.87
N ALA A 33 -19.72 18.52 1.16
CA ALA A 33 -20.63 17.54 1.74
C ALA A 33 -19.78 16.41 2.34
N VAL A 34 -19.88 16.22 3.66
CA VAL A 34 -19.29 15.07 4.37
C VAL A 34 -19.79 13.82 3.66
N SER A 35 -18.91 13.11 2.96
CA SER A 35 -19.29 11.84 2.36
C SER A 35 -19.59 10.88 3.51
N SER A 36 -20.65 10.09 3.37
CA SER A 36 -21.05 9.11 4.39
C SER A 36 -19.85 8.25 4.83
N PRO A 37 -19.78 7.83 6.11
CA PRO A 37 -18.65 7.06 6.62
C PRO A 37 -18.40 5.82 5.76
N ILE A 38 -17.13 5.48 5.54
CA ILE A 38 -16.72 4.26 4.83
C ILE A 38 -17.42 3.08 5.50
N SER A 39 -18.29 2.41 4.75
CA SER A 39 -19.04 1.25 5.24
C SER A 39 -18.87 0.10 4.29
N CYS A 40 -18.94 -1.11 4.83
CA CYS A 40 -19.08 -2.31 4.01
C CYS A 40 -20.38 -2.26 3.19
N SER A 41 -20.43 -3.09 2.13
CA SER A 41 -21.68 -3.44 1.47
C SER A 41 -22.67 -4.12 2.44
N ALA A 42 -23.88 -4.44 1.97
CA ALA A 42 -24.88 -5.13 2.78
C ALA A 42 -24.30 -6.39 3.48
N PRO A 43 -24.63 -6.66 4.76
CA PRO A 43 -23.99 -7.74 5.53
C PRO A 43 -24.03 -9.11 4.86
N ALA A 44 -25.13 -9.43 4.16
CA ALA A 44 -25.28 -10.67 3.39
C ALA A 44 -24.27 -10.76 2.23
N ALA A 45 -23.99 -9.66 1.54
CA ALA A 45 -23.00 -9.62 0.47
C ALA A 45 -21.57 -9.79 0.99
N CYS A 46 -21.25 -9.21 2.15
CA CYS A 46 -19.97 -9.42 2.83
C CYS A 46 -19.79 -10.88 3.25
N SER A 47 -20.80 -11.50 3.85
CA SER A 47 -20.74 -12.92 4.23
C SER A 47 -20.64 -13.84 3.02
N ALA A 48 -21.34 -13.55 1.93
CA ALA A 48 -21.21 -14.30 0.68
C ALA A 48 -19.80 -14.17 0.07
N TYR A 49 -19.18 -12.99 0.16
CA TYR A 49 -17.80 -12.76 -0.28
C TYR A 49 -16.78 -13.52 0.59
N GLU A 50 -16.95 -13.51 1.93
CA GLU A 50 -16.09 -14.26 2.85
C GLU A 50 -16.16 -15.77 2.59
N LEU A 51 -17.36 -16.31 2.35
CA LEU A 51 -17.55 -17.72 2.00
C LEU A 51 -16.96 -18.03 0.62
N TYR A 52 -17.21 -17.17 -0.38
CA TYR A 52 -16.66 -17.32 -1.73
C TYR A 52 -15.13 -17.45 -1.72
N LEU A 53 -14.43 -16.68 -0.87
CA LEU A 53 -12.97 -16.66 -0.78
C LEU A 53 -12.39 -17.63 0.25
N ARG A 54 -13.22 -18.38 0.98
CA ARG A 54 -12.80 -19.22 2.10
C ARG A 54 -12.00 -18.45 3.16
N LEU A 55 -12.44 -17.21 3.43
CA LEU A 55 -11.80 -16.33 4.42
C LEU A 55 -11.85 -16.86 5.86
N PRO A 56 -12.89 -17.57 6.33
CA PRO A 56 -12.85 -18.18 7.66
C PRO A 56 -11.67 -19.14 7.83
N GLU A 57 -11.39 -19.96 6.82
CA GLU A 57 -10.26 -20.88 6.83
C GLU A 57 -8.92 -20.13 6.78
N LEU A 58 -8.78 -19.16 5.87
CA LEU A 58 -7.57 -18.30 5.82
C LEU A 58 -7.32 -17.56 7.12
N ARG A 59 -8.36 -16.99 7.75
CA ARG A 59 -8.26 -16.31 9.05
C ARG A 59 -7.80 -17.25 10.16
N THR A 60 -8.22 -18.51 10.11
CA THR A 60 -7.75 -19.53 11.06
C THR A 60 -6.25 -19.77 10.92
N LEU A 61 -5.75 -19.85 9.68
CA LEU A 61 -4.32 -19.95 9.40
C LEU A 61 -3.56 -18.71 9.90
N TRP A 62 -4.04 -17.50 9.58
CA TRP A 62 -3.40 -16.24 10.00
C TRP A 62 -3.40 -16.03 11.52
N SER A 63 -4.40 -16.56 12.22
CA SER A 63 -4.53 -16.40 13.68
C SER A 63 -3.70 -17.42 14.45
N SER A 64 -3.25 -18.51 13.80
CA SER A 64 -2.33 -19.46 14.43
C SER A 64 -0.99 -18.79 14.72
N ARG A 65 -0.53 -18.86 15.97
CA ARG A 65 0.80 -18.41 16.39
C ARG A 65 1.66 -19.62 16.69
N ASP A 66 2.32 -20.12 15.66
CA ASP A 66 3.22 -21.25 15.75
C ASP A 66 4.59 -20.80 16.31
N PHE A 67 4.91 -19.51 16.17
CA PHE A 67 6.14 -18.88 16.63
C PHE A 67 5.83 -17.67 17.51
N PRO A 68 5.26 -17.86 18.72
CA PRO A 68 4.71 -16.77 19.53
C PRO A 68 5.74 -15.73 19.98
N ARG A 69 7.03 -16.07 19.95
CA ARG A 69 8.15 -15.15 20.25
C ARG A 69 8.55 -14.29 19.05
N TRP A 70 8.15 -14.68 17.84
CA TRP A 70 8.45 -13.94 16.62
C TRP A 70 7.42 -12.83 16.42
N SER A 71 7.83 -11.59 16.72
CA SER A 71 6.97 -10.40 16.64
C SER A 71 6.43 -10.14 15.23
N ASN A 72 7.18 -10.55 14.20
CA ASN A 72 6.81 -10.37 12.80
C ASN A 72 5.98 -11.52 12.22
N GLU A 73 5.80 -12.64 12.92
CA GLU A 73 4.92 -13.75 12.50
C GLU A 73 3.55 -13.29 11.98
N PRO A 74 2.77 -12.45 12.69
CA PRO A 74 1.45 -12.02 12.23
C PRO A 74 1.48 -11.18 10.95
N ILE A 75 2.62 -10.59 10.59
CA ILE A 75 2.79 -9.79 9.37
C ILE A 75 3.36 -10.66 8.25
N LEU A 76 4.41 -11.43 8.52
CA LEU A 76 5.09 -12.26 7.53
C LEU A 76 4.28 -13.49 7.12
N LYS A 77 3.59 -14.16 8.04
CA LYS A 77 2.76 -15.33 7.71
C LYS A 77 1.74 -15.03 6.60
N PRO A 78 0.83 -14.04 6.72
CA PRO A 78 -0.09 -13.73 5.63
C PRO A 78 0.62 -13.22 4.37
N SER A 79 1.76 -12.52 4.50
CA SER A 79 2.54 -12.04 3.34
C SER A 79 3.14 -13.20 2.53
N LEU A 80 3.71 -14.21 3.21
CA LEU A 80 4.27 -15.41 2.59
C LEU A 80 3.18 -16.27 1.96
N GLN A 81 2.02 -16.35 2.59
CA GLN A 81 0.85 -17.03 2.03
C GLN A 81 0.33 -16.31 0.78
N ALA A 82 0.31 -14.97 0.76
CA ALA A 82 -0.01 -14.20 -0.44
C ALA A 82 0.95 -14.51 -1.60
N LEU A 83 2.24 -14.64 -1.30
CA LEU A 83 3.27 -15.02 -2.27
C LEU A 83 3.05 -16.45 -2.80
N GLU A 84 2.75 -17.41 -1.93
CA GLU A 84 2.45 -18.79 -2.32
C GLU A 84 1.17 -18.88 -3.18
N ILE A 85 0.13 -18.11 -2.84
CA ILE A 85 -1.09 -17.99 -3.64
C ILE A 85 -0.78 -17.33 -5.00
N SER A 86 0.18 -16.41 -5.06
CA SER A 86 0.63 -15.79 -6.31
C SER A 86 1.38 -16.80 -7.20
N PHE A 87 2.12 -17.75 -6.63
CA PHE A 87 2.69 -18.86 -7.41
C PHE A 87 1.59 -19.73 -8.02
N ARG A 88 0.50 -19.96 -7.29
CA ARG A 88 -0.69 -20.64 -7.82
C ARG A 88 -1.37 -19.84 -8.94
N LEU A 89 -1.42 -18.51 -8.84
CA LEU A 89 -1.92 -17.64 -9.91
C LEU A 89 -1.08 -17.79 -11.18
N VAL A 90 0.25 -17.75 -11.04
CA VAL A 90 1.19 -17.98 -12.16
C VAL A 90 0.93 -19.33 -12.80
N LEU A 91 0.79 -20.39 -12.01
CA LEU A 91 0.49 -21.73 -12.52
C LEU A 91 -0.85 -21.75 -13.30
N SER A 92 -1.89 -21.14 -12.74
CA SER A 92 -3.24 -21.08 -13.34
C SER A 92 -3.22 -20.35 -14.69
N VAL A 93 -2.65 -19.15 -14.73
CA VAL A 93 -2.59 -18.30 -15.94
C VAL A 93 -1.70 -18.93 -17.02
N CYS A 94 -0.56 -19.51 -16.66
CA CYS A 94 0.31 -20.17 -17.63
C CYS A 94 -0.23 -21.53 -18.10
N SER A 95 -1.10 -22.17 -17.32
CA SER A 95 -1.82 -23.38 -17.74
C SER A 95 -2.90 -23.09 -18.77
N ASP A 96 -3.46 -21.88 -18.77
CA ASP A 96 -4.58 -21.48 -19.61
C ASP A 96 -4.30 -21.68 -21.11
N THR A 97 -5.16 -22.47 -21.75
CA THR A 97 -5.07 -22.85 -23.17
C THR A 97 -5.92 -21.98 -24.08
N ARG A 98 -6.71 -21.04 -23.55
CA ARG A 98 -7.60 -20.19 -24.35
C ARG A 98 -6.79 -19.31 -25.31
N PRO A 99 -7.23 -19.11 -26.57
CA PRO A 99 -6.42 -18.47 -27.61
C PRO A 99 -6.30 -16.95 -27.47
N TYR A 100 -7.25 -16.32 -26.78
CA TYR A 100 -7.33 -14.87 -26.60
C TYR A 100 -6.51 -14.34 -25.40
N ILE A 101 -5.91 -15.23 -24.59
CA ILE A 101 -5.16 -14.81 -23.41
C ILE A 101 -3.87 -14.08 -23.82
N ASN A 102 -3.72 -12.84 -23.35
CA ASN A 102 -2.50 -12.06 -23.58
C ASN A 102 -1.37 -12.54 -22.65
N ARG A 103 -0.76 -13.68 -22.96
CA ARG A 103 0.30 -14.30 -22.14
C ARG A 103 1.48 -13.38 -21.88
N ARG A 104 1.82 -12.52 -22.83
CA ARG A 104 2.94 -11.59 -22.70
C ARG A 104 2.67 -10.57 -21.61
N GLU A 105 1.48 -9.96 -21.63
CA GLU A 105 1.09 -8.97 -20.64
C GLU A 105 0.86 -9.61 -19.27
N TRP A 106 0.20 -10.77 -19.22
CA TRP A 106 0.08 -11.57 -18.00
C TRP A 106 1.43 -11.88 -17.37
N ASN A 107 2.39 -12.40 -18.14
CA ASN A 107 3.73 -12.68 -17.63
C ASN A 107 4.44 -11.43 -17.11
N ARG A 108 4.34 -10.30 -17.82
CA ARG A 108 4.94 -9.02 -17.40
C ARG A 108 4.34 -8.52 -16.08
N ARG A 109 3.02 -8.60 -15.95
CA ARG A 109 2.28 -8.11 -14.78
C ARG A 109 2.46 -9.05 -13.58
N LEU A 110 2.48 -10.36 -13.78
CA LEU A 110 2.77 -11.34 -12.73
C LEU A 110 4.22 -11.26 -12.23
N ASP A 111 5.17 -11.04 -13.14
CA ASP A 111 6.57 -10.79 -12.80
C ASP A 111 6.74 -9.53 -11.94
N SER A 112 6.08 -8.43 -12.32
CA SER A 112 6.02 -7.20 -11.53
C SER A 112 5.41 -7.43 -10.15
N LEU A 113 4.22 -8.06 -10.11
CA LEU A 113 3.51 -8.38 -8.87
C LEU A 113 4.38 -9.20 -7.91
N VAL A 114 4.92 -10.33 -8.37
CA VAL A 114 5.73 -11.22 -7.52
C VAL A 114 7.02 -10.54 -7.07
N THR A 115 7.65 -9.74 -7.94
CA THR A 115 8.82 -8.95 -7.57
C THR A 115 8.49 -7.95 -6.45
N ASN A 116 7.38 -7.22 -6.57
CA ASN A 116 6.95 -6.26 -5.55
C ASN A 116 6.59 -6.94 -4.22
N GLN A 117 5.97 -8.13 -4.26
CA GLN A 117 5.72 -8.94 -3.06
C GLN A 117 7.02 -9.39 -2.39
N ILE A 118 7.99 -9.88 -3.15
CA ILE A 118 9.30 -10.30 -2.61
C ILE A 118 10.03 -9.11 -1.99
N GLN A 119 10.03 -7.95 -2.66
CA GLN A 119 10.65 -6.74 -2.12
C GLN A 119 10.01 -6.28 -0.81
N LEU A 120 8.68 -6.37 -0.71
CA LEU A 120 7.96 -6.06 0.53
C LEU A 120 8.29 -7.05 1.65
N ILE A 121 8.30 -8.35 1.35
CA ILE A 121 8.69 -9.41 2.30
C ILE A 121 10.13 -9.18 2.78
N ALA A 122 11.06 -8.90 1.86
CA ALA A 122 12.45 -8.61 2.20
C ALA A 122 12.55 -7.36 3.10
N SER A 123 11.81 -6.30 2.81
CA SER A 123 11.77 -5.10 3.67
C SER A 123 11.24 -5.43 5.08
N ILE A 124 10.21 -6.27 5.20
CA ILE A 124 9.69 -6.72 6.52
C ILE A 124 10.72 -7.58 7.27
N CYS A 125 11.45 -8.46 6.57
CA CYS A 125 12.50 -9.29 7.17
C CYS A 125 13.76 -8.50 7.55
N GLU A 126 14.11 -7.43 6.81
CA GLU A 126 15.24 -6.55 7.13
C GLU A 126 15.01 -5.77 8.43
N GLU A 127 13.75 -5.52 8.79
CA GLU A 127 13.36 -4.75 9.98
C GLU A 127 13.36 -5.58 11.28
N GLU A 128 13.75 -6.85 11.25
CA GLU A 128 13.87 -7.68 12.46
C GLU A 128 15.07 -7.22 13.31
N GLU A 129 14.79 -6.62 14.47
CA GLU A 129 15.82 -6.28 15.47
C GLU A 129 16.56 -7.53 15.95
N ASP A 130 17.82 -7.39 16.35
CA ASP A 130 18.67 -8.48 16.87
C ASP A 130 18.21 -8.89 18.27
N GLU A 131 17.10 -9.65 18.36
CA GLU A 131 16.73 -10.36 19.57
C GLU A 131 17.45 -11.73 19.61
N ASP A 132 18.69 -11.68 20.12
CA ASP A 132 19.78 -12.67 20.04
C ASP A 132 19.51 -14.14 20.46
N GLU A 133 18.29 -14.56 20.81
CA GLU A 133 18.00 -15.98 21.15
C GLU A 133 16.66 -16.54 20.63
N ALA A 134 15.70 -15.72 20.19
CA ALA A 134 14.41 -16.20 19.70
C ALA A 134 14.40 -16.59 18.21
N ASP A 135 15.37 -16.07 17.43
CA ASP A 135 15.42 -16.19 15.97
C ASP A 135 15.87 -17.58 15.46
N GLN A 136 16.33 -18.49 16.32
CA GLN A 136 16.79 -19.81 15.86
C GLN A 136 15.65 -20.77 15.52
N ASP A 137 14.47 -20.64 16.15
CA ASP A 137 13.37 -21.59 15.97
C ASP A 137 12.70 -21.50 14.59
N GLN A 138 12.76 -20.33 13.95
CA GLN A 138 12.14 -20.03 12.66
C GLN A 138 13.03 -20.33 11.46
N VAL A 139 14.30 -20.68 11.67
CA VAL A 139 15.29 -20.87 10.60
C VAL A 139 15.85 -22.30 10.61
N SER A 140 16.23 -22.83 9.46
CA SER A 140 16.78 -24.16 9.27
C SER A 140 17.75 -24.19 8.08
N GLU A 141 18.57 -25.22 7.98
CA GLU A 141 19.38 -25.50 6.78
C GLU A 141 18.53 -26.07 5.63
N GLY A 142 17.33 -26.59 5.94
CA GLY A 142 16.43 -27.21 4.96
C GLY A 142 15.80 -26.21 3.99
N ARG A 143 15.46 -26.69 2.80
CA ARG A 143 14.65 -25.95 1.81
C ARG A 143 13.19 -26.38 1.91
N SER A 144 12.29 -25.48 1.53
CA SER A 144 10.87 -25.81 1.35
C SER A 144 10.72 -26.96 0.36
N SER A 145 9.96 -27.97 0.78
CA SER A 145 9.57 -29.11 -0.06
C SER A 145 8.15 -28.97 -0.60
N LEU A 146 7.35 -28.08 0.00
CA LEU A 146 5.93 -27.94 -0.26
C LEU A 146 5.59 -26.71 -1.11
N SER A 147 6.47 -25.71 -1.21
CA SER A 147 6.21 -24.53 -2.05
C SER A 147 6.09 -24.88 -3.53
N LEU A 148 5.24 -24.14 -4.25
CA LEU A 148 5.08 -24.25 -5.69
C LEU A 148 6.26 -23.67 -6.49
N LEU A 149 7.09 -22.82 -5.89
CA LEU A 149 8.15 -22.12 -6.65
C LEU A 149 9.18 -23.07 -7.30
N PRO A 150 9.73 -24.09 -6.62
CA PRO A 150 10.58 -25.10 -7.26
C PRO A 150 9.92 -25.76 -8.49
N HIS A 151 8.62 -26.01 -8.43
CA HIS A 151 7.86 -26.55 -9.55
C HIS A 151 7.74 -25.53 -10.70
N LEU A 152 7.41 -24.27 -10.39
CA LEU A 152 7.37 -23.20 -11.40
C LEU A 152 8.70 -23.02 -12.13
N ALA A 153 9.82 -23.17 -11.42
CA ALA A 153 11.17 -23.03 -11.95
C ALA A 153 11.63 -24.21 -12.83
N THR A 154 10.90 -25.33 -12.84
CA THR A 154 11.21 -26.52 -13.64
C THR A 154 10.16 -26.81 -14.72
N TRP A 155 8.96 -26.23 -14.60
CA TRP A 155 7.89 -26.46 -15.55
C TRP A 155 8.03 -25.60 -16.81
N ARG A 156 8.05 -26.24 -17.99
CA ARG A 156 8.38 -25.61 -19.29
C ARG A 156 7.64 -24.31 -19.60
N LYS A 157 6.37 -24.18 -19.17
CA LYS A 157 5.56 -22.98 -19.45
C LYS A 157 5.93 -21.78 -18.56
N THR A 158 6.45 -22.04 -17.36
CA THR A 158 6.76 -21.04 -16.34
C THR A 158 8.26 -20.96 -16.02
N GLU A 159 9.10 -21.83 -16.58
CA GLU A 159 10.50 -22.01 -16.22
C GLU A 159 11.29 -20.70 -16.21
N SER A 160 11.11 -19.86 -17.23
CA SER A 160 11.79 -18.57 -17.34
C SER A 160 11.38 -17.62 -16.21
N LEU A 161 10.09 -17.57 -15.89
CA LEU A 161 9.54 -16.76 -14.82
C LEU A 161 9.95 -17.31 -13.44
N GLY A 162 9.82 -18.62 -13.21
CA GLY A 162 10.23 -19.27 -11.96
C GLY A 162 11.72 -19.09 -11.66
N LYS A 163 12.60 -19.28 -12.66
CA LYS A 163 14.04 -19.01 -12.50
C LYS A 163 14.33 -17.54 -12.23
N LYS A 164 13.54 -16.62 -12.80
CA LYS A 164 13.67 -15.19 -12.52
C LYS A 164 13.25 -14.88 -11.08
N ILE A 165 12.11 -15.41 -10.62
CA ILE A 165 11.63 -15.27 -9.24
C ILE A 165 12.70 -15.75 -8.25
N LEU A 166 13.31 -16.93 -8.48
CA LEU A 166 14.40 -17.43 -7.63
C LEU A 166 15.59 -16.47 -7.56
N ARG A 167 15.96 -15.81 -8.67
CA ARG A 167 17.01 -14.78 -8.68
C ARG A 167 16.58 -13.51 -7.97
N THR A 168 15.31 -13.12 -8.09
CA THR A 168 14.76 -11.96 -7.36
C THR A 168 14.83 -12.22 -5.86
N ILE A 169 14.43 -13.40 -5.38
CA ILE A 169 14.57 -13.78 -3.96
C ILE A 169 16.04 -13.69 -3.54
N ASP A 170 16.96 -14.30 -4.30
CA ASP A 170 18.40 -14.25 -3.96
C ASP A 170 18.95 -12.81 -3.91
N ASN A 171 18.47 -11.91 -4.77
CA ASN A 171 18.90 -10.51 -4.82
C ASN A 171 18.32 -9.66 -3.68
N GLU A 172 17.00 -9.72 -3.49
CA GLU A 172 16.29 -8.87 -2.52
C GLU A 172 16.55 -9.33 -1.09
N MET A 173 16.63 -10.64 -0.87
CA MET A 173 16.89 -11.16 0.47
C MET A 173 18.33 -10.92 0.94
N ARG A 174 19.27 -10.39 0.13
CA ARG A 174 20.71 -10.28 0.51
C ARG A 174 20.96 -9.57 1.82
N ARG A 175 20.12 -8.59 2.16
CA ARG A 175 20.25 -7.76 3.37
C ARG A 175 19.55 -8.37 4.59
N CYS A 176 18.66 -9.34 4.39
CA CYS A 176 17.97 -10.03 5.47
C CYS A 176 18.90 -11.03 6.19
N LYS A 177 18.59 -11.39 7.44
CA LYS A 177 19.34 -12.37 8.24
C LYS A 177 19.28 -13.79 7.69
N TYR A 178 18.13 -14.17 7.14
CA TYR A 178 17.89 -15.46 6.48
C TYR A 178 17.45 -15.27 5.02
N THR A 179 17.31 -16.37 4.28
CA THR A 179 16.64 -16.39 2.97
C THR A 179 15.33 -17.18 3.06
N LEU A 180 14.49 -17.16 2.02
CA LEU A 180 13.17 -17.82 2.09
C LEU A 180 13.25 -19.36 1.99
N GLY A 181 14.33 -19.92 1.45
CA GLY A 181 14.52 -21.36 1.35
C GLY A 181 13.68 -22.03 0.25
N LEU A 182 13.29 -21.31 -0.79
CA LEU A 182 12.37 -21.76 -1.85
C LEU A 182 13.07 -22.36 -3.07
N GLY A 183 14.37 -22.67 -2.95
CA GLY A 183 15.20 -23.21 -4.03
C GLY A 183 16.12 -22.19 -4.69
N GLU A 184 16.19 -20.97 -4.17
CA GLU A 184 17.15 -19.96 -4.60
C GLU A 184 18.60 -20.43 -4.36
N GLN A 185 19.54 -19.81 -5.07
CA GLN A 185 20.96 -20.19 -4.98
C GLN A 185 21.54 -19.90 -3.60
N ASN A 186 21.06 -18.83 -2.96
CA ASN A 186 21.52 -18.37 -1.66
C ASN A 186 23.04 -18.12 -1.67
N ILE A 187 23.48 -17.20 -2.54
CA ILE A 187 24.91 -16.89 -2.74
C ILE A 187 25.59 -16.45 -1.43
N SER A 188 24.82 -15.88 -0.51
CA SER A 188 25.30 -15.41 0.79
C SER A 188 25.42 -16.52 1.85
N ASN A 189 25.05 -17.78 1.52
CA ASN A 189 25.06 -18.94 2.43
C ASN A 189 24.36 -18.67 3.76
N LYS A 190 23.23 -17.96 3.71
CA LYS A 190 22.43 -17.63 4.90
C LYS A 190 21.55 -18.81 5.28
N PRO A 191 21.12 -18.91 6.55
CA PRO A 191 20.20 -19.97 6.92
C PRO A 191 18.80 -19.69 6.27
N ASN A 192 17.99 -20.72 6.07
CA ASN A 192 16.70 -20.62 5.38
C ASN A 192 15.55 -20.48 6.38
N LEU A 193 14.58 -19.63 6.10
CA LEU A 193 13.32 -19.63 6.83
C LEU A 193 12.70 -21.03 6.76
N ARG A 194 12.10 -21.50 7.87
CA ARG A 194 11.26 -22.71 7.91
C ARG A 194 9.93 -22.43 7.21
N TYR A 195 10.01 -22.17 5.91
CA TYR A 195 8.91 -21.72 5.07
C TYR A 195 7.69 -22.63 5.19
N ASP A 196 7.90 -23.95 5.20
CA ASP A 196 6.84 -24.94 5.29
C ASP A 196 6.09 -24.86 6.64
N ALA A 197 6.78 -24.51 7.73
CA ALA A 197 6.17 -24.35 9.06
C ALA A 197 5.46 -23.00 9.22
N VAL A 198 5.99 -21.94 8.61
CA VAL A 198 5.43 -20.58 8.71
C VAL A 198 4.28 -20.38 7.72
N CYS A 199 4.54 -20.61 6.43
CA CYS A 199 3.58 -20.39 5.34
C CYS A 199 2.49 -21.46 5.33
N LYS A 200 2.83 -22.70 5.71
CA LYS A 200 1.97 -23.88 5.62
C LYS A 200 1.40 -24.08 4.21
N PRO A 201 2.26 -24.28 3.17
CA PRO A 201 1.82 -24.34 1.78
C PRO A 201 0.72 -25.38 1.54
N ASP A 202 0.81 -26.57 2.15
CA ASP A 202 -0.21 -27.63 2.04
C ASP A 202 -1.60 -27.16 2.45
N GLU A 203 -1.70 -26.41 3.56
CA GLU A 203 -2.97 -25.88 4.06
C GLU A 203 -3.51 -24.80 3.12
N VAL A 204 -2.63 -23.92 2.62
CA VAL A 204 -2.98 -22.88 1.63
C VAL A 204 -3.43 -23.51 0.30
N HIS A 205 -2.77 -24.60 -0.13
CA HIS A 205 -3.13 -25.33 -1.34
C HIS A 205 -4.46 -26.07 -1.18
N GLY A 206 -4.80 -26.51 0.05
CA GLY A 206 -6.12 -27.03 0.41
C GLY A 206 -7.27 -26.02 0.22
N LEU A 207 -6.95 -24.74 0.06
CA LEU A 207 -7.90 -23.66 -0.24
C LEU A 207 -7.94 -23.29 -1.73
N LYS A 208 -7.41 -24.12 -2.63
CA LYS A 208 -7.45 -23.86 -4.08
C LYS A 208 -8.83 -24.02 -4.72
N ASP A 209 -9.66 -24.88 -4.14
CA ASP A 209 -10.96 -25.23 -4.71
C ASP A 209 -11.94 -24.11 -4.42
N ASN A 210 -12.39 -23.44 -5.49
CA ASN A 210 -13.35 -22.35 -5.43
C ASN A 210 -14.74 -22.94 -5.06
N PRO A 211 -15.37 -22.49 -3.96
CA PRO A 211 -16.67 -23.00 -3.53
C PRO A 211 -17.78 -22.90 -4.58
N TYR A 212 -17.62 -22.00 -5.55
CA TYR A 212 -18.60 -21.74 -6.59
C TYR A 212 -18.24 -22.37 -7.94
N ALA A 213 -17.17 -23.18 -8.01
CA ALA A 213 -16.74 -23.85 -9.24
C ALA A 213 -17.84 -24.72 -9.87
N ASP A 214 -18.66 -25.39 -9.06
CA ASP A 214 -19.69 -26.32 -9.54
C ASP A 214 -20.90 -25.64 -10.20
N HIS A 215 -21.15 -24.35 -9.90
CA HIS A 215 -22.33 -23.63 -10.39
C HIS A 215 -22.02 -22.34 -11.16
N VAL A 216 -20.75 -21.93 -11.21
CA VAL A 216 -20.27 -20.81 -12.01
C VAL A 216 -19.34 -21.35 -13.09
N ASP A 217 -19.92 -21.69 -14.24
CA ASP A 217 -19.17 -22.08 -15.44
C ASP A 217 -18.58 -20.83 -16.14
N ASN A 218 -17.44 -20.40 -15.61
CA ASN A 218 -16.67 -19.25 -16.06
C ASN A 218 -15.19 -19.40 -15.67
N TYR A 219 -14.29 -19.39 -16.64
CA TYR A 219 -12.85 -19.53 -16.42
C TYR A 219 -12.26 -18.38 -15.58
N GLU A 220 -12.80 -17.16 -15.71
CA GLU A 220 -12.31 -16.01 -14.95
C GLU A 220 -12.68 -16.09 -13.45
N ASN A 221 -13.61 -16.97 -13.08
CA ASN A 221 -14.00 -17.19 -11.69
C ASN A 221 -12.80 -17.63 -10.84
N GLN A 222 -11.99 -18.56 -11.35
CA GLN A 222 -10.80 -19.04 -10.64
C GLN A 222 -9.74 -17.95 -10.53
N THR A 223 -9.49 -17.19 -11.60
CA THR A 223 -8.54 -16.07 -11.58
C THR A 223 -8.97 -15.01 -10.56
N LEU A 224 -10.24 -14.60 -10.57
CA LEU A 224 -10.79 -13.63 -9.62
C LEU A 224 -10.70 -14.12 -8.17
N TYR A 225 -11.05 -15.39 -7.93
CA TYR A 225 -10.93 -16.04 -6.63
C TYR A 225 -9.49 -15.96 -6.09
N ILE A 226 -8.50 -16.33 -6.91
CA ILE A 226 -7.09 -16.30 -6.52
C ILE A 226 -6.63 -14.86 -6.24
N LEU A 227 -6.96 -13.89 -7.12
CA LEU A 227 -6.58 -12.49 -6.96
C LEU A 227 -7.07 -11.91 -5.63
N HIS A 228 -8.34 -12.16 -5.29
CA HIS A 228 -8.90 -11.65 -4.04
C HIS A 228 -8.33 -12.36 -2.80
N GLN A 229 -7.92 -13.62 -2.88
CA GLN A 229 -7.19 -14.25 -1.77
C GLN A 229 -5.81 -13.61 -1.54
N ILE A 230 -5.08 -13.26 -2.62
CA ILE A 230 -3.83 -12.49 -2.52
C ILE A 230 -4.10 -11.14 -1.85
N LEU A 231 -5.13 -10.43 -2.33
CA LEU A 231 -5.53 -9.12 -1.80
C LEU A 231 -5.85 -9.19 -0.29
N GLU A 232 -6.68 -10.14 0.14
CA GLU A 232 -7.08 -10.31 1.54
C GLU A 232 -5.92 -10.70 2.46
N SER A 233 -4.96 -11.44 1.92
CA SER A 233 -3.74 -11.80 2.66
C SER A 233 -2.88 -10.56 2.94
N TRP A 234 -2.73 -9.68 1.95
CA TRP A 234 -2.03 -8.39 2.13
C TRP A 234 -2.81 -7.40 3.00
N ILE A 235 -4.15 -7.39 2.93
CA ILE A 235 -5.00 -6.63 3.86
C ILE A 235 -4.74 -7.09 5.29
N GLN A 236 -4.66 -8.40 5.54
CA GLN A 236 -4.38 -8.92 6.87
C GLN A 236 -2.98 -8.54 7.37
N ALA A 237 -1.96 -8.63 6.50
CA ALA A 237 -0.60 -8.17 6.83
C ALA A 237 -0.60 -6.67 7.20
N SER A 238 -1.30 -5.84 6.41
CA SER A 238 -1.40 -4.41 6.66
C SER A 238 -2.14 -4.08 7.96
N LYS A 239 -3.22 -4.79 8.30
CA LYS A 239 -3.90 -4.62 9.59
C LYS A 239 -2.96 -4.89 10.77
N ASN A 240 -2.13 -5.91 10.67
CA ASN A 240 -1.15 -6.23 11.70
C ASN A 240 -0.04 -5.18 11.79
N LEU A 241 0.42 -4.63 10.65
CA LEU A 241 1.31 -3.46 10.63
C LEU A 241 0.67 -2.22 11.26
N LEU A 242 -0.60 -1.93 10.96
CA LEU A 242 -1.33 -0.79 11.56
C LEU A 242 -1.48 -0.93 13.07
N ASN A 243 -1.70 -2.14 13.59
CA ASN A 243 -1.66 -2.41 15.03
C ASN A 243 -0.26 -2.19 15.63
N ARG A 244 0.80 -2.59 14.90
CA ARG A 244 2.20 -2.36 15.31
C ARG A 244 2.52 -0.87 15.34
N ILE A 245 2.12 -0.11 14.32
CA ILE A 245 2.22 1.36 14.26
C ILE A 245 1.54 1.98 15.48
N ASP A 246 0.33 1.54 15.79
CA ASP A 246 -0.45 2.09 16.91
C ASP A 246 0.27 1.92 18.25
N ALA A 247 0.78 0.72 18.49
CA ALA A 247 1.58 0.39 19.66
C ALA A 247 2.90 1.16 19.71
N SER A 248 3.61 1.29 18.57
CA SER A 248 4.87 2.04 18.47
C SER A 248 4.68 3.53 18.75
N ILE A 249 3.60 4.14 18.24
CA ILE A 249 3.25 5.54 18.54
C ILE A 249 2.96 5.73 20.02
N ASP A 250 2.22 4.80 20.64
CA ASP A 250 1.87 4.91 22.06
C ASP A 250 3.08 4.73 22.98
N GLN A 251 4.10 4.00 22.53
CA GLN A 251 5.39 3.83 23.21
C GLN A 251 6.41 4.94 22.85
N GLY A 252 6.07 5.88 21.96
CA GLY A 252 6.96 6.96 21.52
C GLY A 252 8.07 6.53 20.55
N ARG A 253 7.99 5.32 19.98
CA ARG A 253 8.95 4.78 18.99
C ARG A 253 8.57 5.23 17.58
N PHE A 254 8.69 6.53 17.33
CA PHE A 254 8.22 7.14 16.08
C PHE A 254 9.03 6.71 14.83
N GLY A 255 10.31 6.35 15.00
CA GLY A 255 11.15 5.88 13.89
C GLY A 255 10.64 4.56 13.31
N GLU A 256 10.32 3.59 14.18
CA GLU A 256 9.71 2.32 13.76
C GLU A 256 8.31 2.52 13.20
N ALA A 257 7.49 3.36 13.86
CA ALA A 257 6.16 3.69 13.35
C ALA A 257 6.22 4.30 11.94
N SER A 258 7.23 5.12 11.65
CA SER A 258 7.45 5.71 10.32
C SER A 258 7.76 4.66 9.25
N ARG A 259 8.66 3.71 9.57
CA ARG A 259 9.01 2.60 8.68
C ARG A 259 7.79 1.70 8.39
N ASP A 260 7.03 1.37 9.42
CA ASP A 260 5.81 0.58 9.26
C ASP A 260 4.77 1.31 8.41
N VAL A 261 4.62 2.63 8.56
CA VAL A 261 3.73 3.44 7.71
C VAL A 261 4.19 3.41 6.25
N TYR A 262 5.50 3.42 6.01
CA TYR A 262 6.06 3.25 4.67
C TYR A 262 5.76 1.85 4.10
N LEU A 263 5.86 0.79 4.91
CA LEU A 263 5.43 -0.55 4.48
C LEU A 263 3.94 -0.60 4.14
N VAL A 264 3.08 0.00 4.96
CA VAL A 264 1.64 0.08 4.70
C VAL A 264 1.36 0.82 3.39
N GLU A 265 2.04 1.94 3.13
CA GLU A 265 1.96 2.68 1.85
C GLU A 265 2.33 1.80 0.65
N ARG A 266 3.41 1.03 0.75
CA ARG A 266 3.83 0.10 -0.32
C ARG A 266 2.84 -1.05 -0.50
N ILE A 267 2.25 -1.56 0.58
CA ILE A 267 1.19 -2.58 0.50
C ILE A 267 -0.04 -2.00 -0.22
N TRP A 268 -0.43 -0.75 0.04
CA TRP A 268 -1.52 -0.10 -0.70
C TRP A 268 -1.24 -0.04 -2.21
N LYS A 269 -0.01 0.33 -2.62
CA LYS A 269 0.40 0.32 -4.03
C LYS A 269 0.32 -1.09 -4.64
N LEU A 270 0.76 -2.09 -3.90
CA LEU A 270 0.66 -3.49 -4.32
C LEU A 270 -0.80 -3.93 -4.47
N MET A 271 -1.69 -3.53 -3.57
CA MET A 271 -3.11 -3.83 -3.65
C MET A 271 -3.76 -3.22 -4.89
N THR A 272 -3.39 -1.98 -5.27
CA THR A 272 -3.82 -1.38 -6.54
C THR A 272 -3.33 -2.20 -7.74
N GLU A 273 -2.08 -2.67 -7.72
CA GLU A 273 -1.56 -3.53 -8.79
C GLU A 273 -2.30 -4.87 -8.88
N ILE A 274 -2.67 -5.48 -7.74
CA ILE A 274 -3.45 -6.72 -7.68
C ILE A 274 -4.84 -6.50 -8.28
N GLU A 275 -5.53 -5.42 -7.92
CA GLU A 275 -6.84 -5.10 -8.50
C GLU A 275 -6.70 -4.90 -10.01
N ASP A 276 -5.73 -4.13 -10.50
CA ASP A 276 -5.54 -3.86 -11.93
C ASP A 276 -5.36 -5.11 -12.81
N LEU A 277 -5.09 -6.29 -12.23
CA LEU A 277 -5.01 -7.55 -12.97
C LEU A 277 -6.35 -8.00 -13.55
N TYR A 278 -7.51 -7.53 -13.04
CA TYR A 278 -8.80 -7.86 -13.66
C TYR A 278 -8.89 -7.33 -15.10
N VAL A 279 -8.14 -6.26 -15.44
CA VAL A 279 -8.12 -5.68 -16.80
C VAL A 279 -7.57 -6.67 -17.83
N LEU A 280 -6.83 -7.69 -17.39
CA LEU A 280 -6.26 -8.72 -18.24
C LEU A 280 -7.21 -9.91 -18.48
N MET A 281 -8.32 -9.96 -17.77
CA MET A 281 -9.39 -10.96 -17.99
C MET A 281 -10.13 -10.64 -19.28
N ASP A 282 -10.75 -11.66 -19.88
CA ASP A 282 -11.63 -11.41 -21.01
C ASP A 282 -12.85 -10.56 -20.57
N PRO A 283 -13.14 -9.43 -21.26
CA PRO A 283 -14.21 -8.54 -20.85
C PRO A 283 -15.60 -9.20 -20.86
N GLU A 284 -15.88 -10.09 -21.81
CA GLU A 284 -17.19 -10.75 -21.94
C GLU A 284 -17.37 -11.79 -20.82
N ASP A 285 -16.34 -12.61 -20.59
CA ASP A 285 -16.32 -13.58 -19.50
C ASP A 285 -16.42 -12.87 -18.15
N PHE A 286 -15.69 -11.77 -17.95
CA PHE A 286 -15.74 -11.00 -16.70
C PHE A 286 -17.11 -10.34 -16.46
N LEU A 287 -17.77 -9.81 -17.50
CA LEU A 287 -19.14 -9.27 -17.39
C LEU A 287 -20.18 -10.36 -17.10
N LYS A 288 -20.02 -11.56 -17.67
CA LYS A 288 -20.83 -12.74 -17.32
C LYS A 288 -20.61 -13.12 -15.86
N LEU A 289 -19.35 -13.17 -15.41
CA LEU A 289 -18.98 -13.49 -14.03
C LEU A 289 -19.58 -12.49 -13.04
N LYS A 290 -19.51 -11.19 -13.34
CA LYS A 290 -20.13 -10.14 -12.52
C LYS A 290 -21.61 -10.40 -12.27
N ARG A 291 -22.37 -10.79 -13.30
CA ARG A 291 -23.79 -11.15 -13.16
C ARG A 291 -23.98 -12.40 -12.32
N GLN A 292 -23.15 -13.43 -12.52
CA GLN A 292 -23.23 -14.70 -11.79
C GLN A 292 -22.92 -14.52 -10.29
N LEU A 293 -21.94 -13.68 -9.94
CA LEU A 293 -21.55 -13.33 -8.56
C LEU A 293 -22.37 -12.18 -7.96
N ARG A 294 -23.39 -11.71 -8.69
CA ARG A 294 -24.25 -10.56 -8.33
C ARG A 294 -23.44 -9.32 -7.95
N ILE A 295 -22.35 -9.06 -8.67
CA ILE A 295 -21.54 -7.85 -8.59
C ILE A 295 -22.30 -6.75 -9.34
N GLU A 296 -23.42 -6.30 -8.77
CA GLU A 296 -24.23 -5.21 -9.31
C GLU A 296 -23.84 -3.91 -8.61
N SER A 297 -23.46 -2.89 -9.38
CA SER A 297 -23.13 -1.55 -8.87
C SER A 297 -24.39 -0.69 -8.82
N THR A 298 -25.26 -0.91 -7.83
CA THR A 298 -26.50 -0.14 -7.66
C THR A 298 -26.36 1.07 -6.73
N GLY A 299 -25.27 1.16 -5.96
CA GLY A 299 -25.00 2.19 -4.98
C GLY A 299 -23.51 2.50 -4.80
N LYS A 300 -23.21 3.53 -3.98
CA LYS A 300 -21.84 4.03 -3.77
C LYS A 300 -20.88 2.98 -3.18
N ASN A 301 -21.35 2.03 -2.36
CA ASN A 301 -20.50 1.00 -1.70
C ASN A 301 -20.68 -0.41 -2.28
N ASP A 302 -21.03 -0.51 -3.56
CA ASP A 302 -21.37 -1.80 -4.20
C ASP A 302 -20.21 -2.42 -5.00
N ALA A 303 -19.03 -1.77 -5.05
CA ALA A 303 -17.86 -2.39 -5.67
C ALA A 303 -17.49 -3.69 -4.94
N PHE A 304 -17.05 -4.70 -5.70
CA PHE A 304 -16.84 -6.05 -5.17
C PHE A 304 -15.84 -6.07 -4.00
N CYS A 305 -14.80 -5.23 -4.05
CA CYS A 305 -13.82 -5.06 -2.98
C CYS A 305 -14.40 -4.48 -1.67
N PHE A 306 -15.47 -3.69 -1.72
CA PHE A 306 -16.17 -3.19 -0.51
C PHE A 306 -16.99 -4.26 0.23
N ARG A 307 -17.07 -5.47 -0.33
CA ARG A 307 -17.55 -6.65 0.41
C ARG A 307 -16.53 -7.15 1.42
N SER A 308 -15.25 -6.79 1.25
CA SER A 308 -14.20 -7.05 2.22
C SER A 308 -14.39 -6.19 3.47
N ARG A 309 -14.72 -6.84 4.59
CA ARG A 309 -14.68 -6.20 5.91
C ARG A 309 -13.26 -5.80 6.30
N GLY A 310 -12.27 -6.60 5.88
CA GLY A 310 -10.86 -6.34 6.14
C GLY A 310 -10.40 -5.05 5.49
N LEU A 311 -10.75 -4.81 4.23
CA LEU A 311 -10.39 -3.58 3.51
C LEU A 311 -11.00 -2.35 4.18
N VAL A 312 -12.30 -2.39 4.50
CA VAL A 312 -12.98 -1.27 5.17
C VAL A 312 -12.35 -0.96 6.53
N GLU A 313 -12.03 -1.99 7.30
CA GLU A 313 -11.36 -1.85 8.59
C GLU A 313 -9.94 -1.30 8.44
N MET A 314 -9.14 -1.82 7.50
CA MET A 314 -7.79 -1.33 7.19
C MET A 314 -7.79 0.15 6.79
N THR A 315 -8.75 0.55 5.96
CA THR A 315 -8.91 1.96 5.56
C THR A 315 -9.29 2.83 6.76
N ARG A 316 -10.20 2.36 7.62
CA ARG A 316 -10.57 3.06 8.86
C ARG A 316 -9.36 3.23 9.77
N MET A 317 -8.61 2.16 10.03
CA MET A 317 -7.40 2.20 10.86
C MET A 317 -6.35 3.17 10.29
N SER A 318 -6.16 3.16 8.96
CA SER A 318 -5.25 4.09 8.28
C SER A 318 -5.71 5.54 8.43
N LYS A 319 -7.02 5.82 8.38
CA LYS A 319 -7.58 7.15 8.64
C LYS A 319 -7.43 7.56 10.11
N ASP A 320 -7.60 6.64 11.04
CA ASP A 320 -7.52 6.89 12.48
C ASP A 320 -6.11 7.32 12.91
N LEU A 321 -5.05 6.95 12.17
CA LEU A 321 -3.68 7.46 12.38
C LEU A 321 -3.61 9.00 12.35
N ARG A 322 -4.52 9.66 11.61
CA ARG A 322 -4.62 11.13 11.59
C ARG A 322 -4.78 11.72 12.99
N GLN A 323 -5.58 11.06 13.83
CA GLN A 323 -5.89 11.54 15.18
C GLN A 323 -4.66 11.51 16.08
N LYS A 324 -3.65 10.70 15.73
CA LYS A 324 -2.39 10.59 16.47
C LYS A 324 -1.34 11.63 16.04
N ILE A 325 -1.50 12.31 14.90
CA ILE A 325 -0.54 13.31 14.40
C ILE A 325 -0.27 14.46 15.39
N PRO A 326 -1.28 15.08 16.04
CA PRO A 326 -1.01 16.15 17.01
C PRO A 326 -0.16 15.68 18.19
N LYS A 327 -0.39 14.45 18.67
CA LYS A 327 0.41 13.81 19.73
C LYS A 327 1.87 13.61 19.29
N ILE A 328 2.09 13.22 18.02
CA ILE A 328 3.44 12.99 17.45
C ILE A 328 4.20 14.31 17.25
N LEU A 329 3.51 15.37 16.85
CA LEU A 329 4.10 16.70 16.65
C LEU A 329 4.20 17.52 17.94
N GLU A 330 3.81 16.95 19.09
CA GLU A 330 3.73 17.64 20.38
C GLU A 330 2.89 18.94 20.32
N VAL A 331 1.85 18.97 19.47
CA VAL A 331 0.95 20.11 19.27
C VAL A 331 -0.37 19.87 20.00
N GLU A 332 -0.88 20.92 20.65
CA GLU A 332 -2.20 20.90 21.31
C GLU A 332 -3.31 20.52 20.31
N VAL A 333 -4.15 19.55 20.69
CA VAL A 333 -5.13 18.93 19.80
C VAL A 333 -6.25 19.91 19.46
N ASP A 334 -6.20 20.49 18.27
CA ASP A 334 -7.37 21.10 17.65
C ASP A 334 -7.99 20.07 16.68
N PRO A 335 -9.22 19.59 16.91
CA PRO A 335 -9.88 18.63 16.04
C PRO A 335 -10.09 19.15 14.60
N THR A 336 -10.00 20.46 14.39
CA THR A 336 -10.06 21.12 13.08
C THR A 336 -8.67 21.37 12.45
N GLY A 337 -7.60 21.05 13.20
CA GLY A 337 -6.19 21.36 12.93
C GLY A 337 -5.95 22.81 12.57
N GLY A 338 -6.25 23.69 13.52
CA GLY A 338 -6.08 25.11 13.39
C GLY A 338 -4.62 25.58 13.24
N PRO A 339 -4.38 26.89 13.47
CA PRO A 339 -3.14 27.58 13.12
C PRO A 339 -1.85 26.94 13.68
N ARG A 340 -1.93 26.27 14.83
CA ARG A 340 -0.76 25.66 15.50
C ARG A 340 -0.26 24.40 14.83
N LEU A 341 -1.17 23.54 14.33
CA LEU A 341 -0.77 22.35 13.58
C LEU A 341 -0.16 22.75 12.22
N GLN A 342 -0.71 23.80 11.62
CA GLN A 342 -0.16 24.44 10.43
C GLN A 342 1.23 25.04 10.68
N GLU A 343 1.44 25.74 11.79
CA GLU A 343 2.74 26.30 12.15
C GLU A 343 3.80 25.21 12.39
N ALA A 344 3.43 24.15 13.11
CA ALA A 344 4.30 22.99 13.32
C ALA A 344 4.67 22.34 11.98
N ALA A 345 3.70 22.11 11.10
CA ALA A 345 3.96 21.58 9.77
C ALA A 345 4.82 22.50 8.90
N MET A 346 4.62 23.83 8.95
CA MET A 346 5.48 24.80 8.24
C MET A 346 6.92 24.72 8.71
N LYS A 347 7.15 24.55 10.01
CA LYS A 347 8.50 24.36 10.57
C LYS A 347 9.15 23.07 10.04
N LEU A 348 8.38 21.98 9.91
CA LEU A 348 8.87 20.73 9.30
C LEU A 348 9.27 20.92 7.83
N TYR A 349 8.42 21.57 7.03
CA TYR A 349 8.72 21.82 5.62
C TYR A 349 9.93 22.75 5.43
N ALA A 350 10.06 23.78 6.27
CA ALA A 350 11.21 24.68 6.24
C ALA A 350 12.52 23.94 6.58
N ARG A 351 12.51 23.07 7.59
CA ARG A 351 13.68 22.24 7.96
C ARG A 351 14.08 21.25 6.88
N LYS A 352 13.11 20.58 6.24
CA LYS A 352 13.39 19.64 5.14
C LYS A 352 14.09 20.31 3.96
N LYS A 353 13.64 21.50 3.55
CA LYS A 353 14.28 22.26 2.47
C LYS A 353 15.70 22.72 2.82
N VAL A 354 15.92 23.19 4.06
CA VAL A 354 17.26 23.55 4.54
C VAL A 354 18.21 22.33 4.51
N ARG A 355 17.71 21.12 4.83
CA ARG A 355 18.48 19.86 4.75
C ARG A 355 18.77 19.42 3.31
N GLU A 356 17.87 19.70 2.37
CA GLU A 356 18.08 19.44 0.93
C GLU A 356 19.08 20.45 0.32
N ASP A 357 19.11 21.69 0.81
CA ASP A 357 20.01 22.76 0.33
C ASP A 357 21.38 22.78 1.04
N SER A 358 21.50 22.19 2.24
CA SER A 358 22.75 22.13 3.02
C SER A 358 23.17 20.69 3.33
N SER A 359 24.22 20.23 2.65
CA SER A 359 24.83 18.91 2.82
C SER A 359 25.68 18.78 4.11
N ALA A 360 25.23 19.35 5.24
CA ALA A 360 26.01 19.37 6.48
C ALA A 360 25.20 19.09 7.77
N SER A 361 25.58 17.96 8.39
CA SER A 361 25.78 17.75 9.83
C SER A 361 24.59 17.77 10.81
N GLY A 362 24.33 16.61 11.43
CA GLY A 362 24.99 16.34 12.71
C GLY A 362 24.20 16.47 14.02
N ASP A 363 22.90 16.77 14.01
CA ASP A 363 22.11 16.76 15.25
C ASP A 363 20.69 16.23 14.98
N ALA A 364 20.53 14.89 15.03
CA ALA A 364 19.26 14.19 14.82
C ALA A 364 18.77 13.60 16.15
N GLY A 365 18.42 14.48 17.10
CA GLY A 365 17.86 14.10 18.39
C GLY A 365 16.34 14.24 18.39
N ARG A 366 15.62 13.12 18.24
CA ARG A 366 14.18 12.92 18.54
C ARG A 366 13.15 13.73 17.72
N GLY A 367 13.48 14.93 17.24
CA GLY A 367 12.63 15.72 16.34
C GLY A 367 12.50 15.11 14.94
N ASP A 368 13.52 14.37 14.47
CA ASP A 368 13.63 13.81 13.11
C ASP A 368 12.57 12.71 12.84
N CYS A 369 12.34 11.82 13.81
CA CYS A 369 11.45 10.68 13.65
C CYS A 369 9.96 11.08 13.54
N GLY A 370 9.56 12.17 14.19
CA GLY A 370 8.21 12.73 14.04
C GLY A 370 8.00 13.34 12.65
N GLU A 371 9.05 13.95 12.06
CA GLU A 371 9.01 14.49 10.70
C GLU A 371 8.89 13.35 9.67
N GLU A 372 9.70 12.30 9.83
CA GLU A 372 9.65 11.10 8.97
C GLU A 372 8.27 10.46 8.97
N PHE A 373 7.68 10.23 10.15
CA PHE A 373 6.34 9.67 10.29
C PHE A 373 5.30 10.54 9.56
N PHE A 374 5.38 11.87 9.72
CA PHE A 374 4.47 12.80 9.06
C PHE A 374 4.55 12.70 7.53
N PHE A 375 5.76 12.62 6.96
CA PHE A 375 5.93 12.47 5.52
C PHE A 375 5.48 11.10 5.01
N ALA A 376 5.74 10.01 5.75
CA ALA A 376 5.29 8.67 5.41
C ALA A 376 3.75 8.60 5.40
N TYR A 377 3.10 9.13 6.44
CA TYR A 377 1.63 9.17 6.51
C TYR A 377 1.01 9.99 5.38
N LYS A 378 1.65 11.10 4.99
CA LYS A 378 1.20 11.90 3.84
C LYS A 378 1.22 11.09 2.54
N GLN A 379 2.26 10.29 2.30
CA GLN A 379 2.32 9.43 1.11
C GLN A 379 1.25 8.34 1.16
N LEU A 380 1.04 7.73 2.34
CA LEU A 380 -0.04 6.76 2.56
C LEU A 380 -1.41 7.35 2.18
N VAL A 381 -1.72 8.57 2.65
CA VAL A 381 -2.97 9.27 2.29
C VAL A 381 -3.04 9.55 0.78
N ALA A 382 -1.95 9.99 0.16
CA ALA A 382 -1.94 10.28 -1.28
C ALA A 382 -2.22 9.03 -2.13
N VAL A 383 -1.67 7.87 -1.74
CA VAL A 383 -1.92 6.59 -2.42
C VAL A 383 -3.37 6.14 -2.20
N MET A 384 -3.89 6.21 -0.96
CA MET A 384 -5.27 5.79 -0.65
C MET A 384 -6.34 6.61 -1.37
N MET A 385 -6.11 7.90 -1.57
CA MET A 385 -7.13 8.83 -2.10
C MET A 385 -7.04 8.97 -3.64
N GLY A 386 -5.98 8.43 -4.25
CA GLY A 386 -5.61 8.73 -5.63
C GLY A 386 -5.04 10.16 -5.77
N SER A 387 -4.22 10.40 -6.80
CA SER A 387 -3.66 11.72 -7.09
C SER A 387 -4.73 12.72 -7.56
N ALA A 388 -5.57 13.23 -6.66
CA ALA A 388 -6.46 14.37 -6.92
C ALA A 388 -5.73 15.72 -6.79
N ALA A 389 -4.52 15.76 -6.26
CA ALA A 389 -3.78 16.99 -5.97
C ALA A 389 -3.07 17.65 -7.17
N THR A 390 -3.22 17.13 -8.40
CA THR A 390 -2.69 17.76 -9.63
C THR A 390 -3.76 18.16 -10.65
N ALA A 391 -5.04 17.93 -10.36
CA ALA A 391 -6.14 18.30 -11.26
C ALA A 391 -6.65 19.73 -11.01
N THR A 392 -5.75 20.72 -10.95
CA THR A 392 -6.14 22.11 -11.19
C THR A 392 -6.16 22.35 -12.70
N GLY A 393 -7.29 22.11 -13.34
CA GLY A 393 -7.53 22.51 -14.73
C GLY A 393 -8.33 21.50 -15.55
N SER A 394 -9.59 21.85 -15.83
CA SER A 394 -10.43 21.41 -16.95
C SER A 394 -10.17 20.03 -17.55
N GLN A 395 -10.82 19.01 -17.01
CA GLN A 395 -11.77 18.11 -17.71
C GLN A 395 -12.12 16.96 -16.77
N VAL A 396 -13.36 16.97 -16.28
CA VAL A 396 -13.93 15.85 -15.53
C VAL A 396 -14.23 14.75 -16.55
N SER A 397 -13.27 13.86 -16.79
CA SER A 397 -13.53 12.56 -17.42
C SER A 397 -13.49 11.49 -16.33
N SER A 398 -14.66 10.86 -16.13
CA SER A 398 -14.89 9.58 -15.46
C SER A 398 -13.82 9.13 -14.46
N CYS A 399 -13.74 9.79 -13.30
CA CYS A 399 -12.88 9.36 -12.20
C CYS A 399 -13.46 8.10 -11.55
N ASP A 400 -12.62 7.08 -11.34
CA ASP A 400 -12.98 5.77 -10.76
C ASP A 400 -13.84 5.88 -9.48
N SER A 401 -14.75 4.94 -9.27
CA SER A 401 -15.66 4.94 -8.11
C SER A 401 -14.92 4.91 -6.76
N LEU A 402 -13.68 4.40 -6.73
CA LEU A 402 -12.81 4.48 -5.56
C LEU A 402 -12.43 5.93 -5.27
N SER A 403 -11.83 6.65 -6.23
CA SER A 403 -11.39 8.03 -6.05
C SER A 403 -12.53 9.00 -5.72
N GLN A 404 -13.76 8.77 -6.18
CA GLN A 404 -14.91 9.64 -5.84
C GLN A 404 -15.44 9.47 -4.40
N ILE A 405 -15.36 8.27 -3.81
CA ILE A 405 -15.76 8.03 -2.41
C ILE A 405 -14.68 8.55 -1.46
N PHE A 406 -13.42 8.50 -1.92
CA PHE A 406 -12.27 9.01 -1.21
C PHE A 406 -12.14 10.54 -1.27
N MET A 407 -12.92 11.26 -2.06
CA MET A 407 -12.93 12.73 -2.05
C MET A 407 -13.77 13.29 -0.88
N GLU A 408 -13.45 12.89 0.35
CA GLU A 408 -13.49 13.86 1.46
C GLU A 408 -12.26 14.76 1.28
N PRO A 409 -12.32 16.05 1.65
CA PRO A 409 -11.17 16.91 1.46
C PRO A 409 -9.94 16.21 2.08
N THR A 410 -8.88 16.02 1.28
CA THR A 410 -7.56 16.34 1.83
C THR A 410 -7.72 17.66 2.54
N TYR A 411 -6.98 17.89 3.61
CA TYR A 411 -6.89 19.18 4.28
C TYR A 411 -7.49 19.20 5.68
N PHE A 412 -6.57 19.21 6.64
CA PHE A 412 -6.44 20.42 7.45
C PHE A 412 -6.26 21.62 6.48
N PRO A 413 -7.25 22.51 6.29
CA PRO A 413 -7.17 23.67 5.37
C PRO A 413 -5.95 24.56 5.65
N SER A 414 -5.53 24.54 6.90
CA SER A 414 -4.34 25.16 7.44
C SER A 414 -3.04 24.57 6.85
N LEU A 415 -2.97 23.27 6.56
CA LEU A 415 -1.77 22.60 6.00
C LEU A 415 -1.56 22.84 4.50
N ASP A 416 -2.62 23.05 3.71
CA ASP A 416 -2.40 23.61 2.36
C ASP A 416 -2.03 25.06 2.46
N ALA A 417 -2.75 25.81 3.29
CA ALA A 417 -2.45 27.22 3.49
C ALA A 417 -0.99 27.39 3.88
N ALA A 418 -0.39 26.52 4.69
CA ALA A 418 1.06 26.46 4.94
C ALA A 418 1.90 26.35 3.66
N LYS A 419 1.56 25.43 2.76
CA LYS A 419 2.26 25.21 1.50
C LYS A 419 2.07 26.40 0.54
N THR A 420 0.88 26.99 0.50
CA THR A 420 0.55 28.19 -0.29
C THR A 420 1.25 29.43 0.28
N PHE A 421 1.25 29.63 1.60
CA PHE A 421 1.95 30.71 2.30
C PHE A 421 3.46 30.61 2.12
N LEU A 422 4.05 29.40 2.17
CA LEU A 422 5.48 29.21 1.87
C LEU A 422 5.80 29.45 0.39
N GLY A 423 4.87 29.13 -0.53
CA GLY A 423 4.97 29.47 -1.95
C GLY A 423 4.95 30.99 -2.20
N GLU A 424 4.04 31.72 -1.56
CA GLU A 424 3.94 33.19 -1.67
C GLU A 424 5.06 33.93 -0.95
N PHE A 425 5.51 33.45 0.22
CA PHE A 425 6.62 34.05 0.97
C PHE A 425 7.94 33.95 0.20
N TRP A 426 8.11 32.90 -0.63
CA TRP A 426 9.33 32.70 -1.42
C TRP A 426 9.25 33.23 -2.86
N GLY A 427 8.05 33.41 -3.40
CA GLY A 427 7.84 34.17 -4.65
C GLY A 427 8.18 35.65 -4.52
N ASN A 428 8.15 36.19 -3.29
CA ASN A 428 8.49 37.58 -2.96
C ASN A 428 9.95 37.77 -2.51
N LEU A 429 10.77 36.72 -2.54
CA LEU A 429 12.19 36.72 -2.17
C LEU A 429 13.12 36.43 -3.38
N GLY A 430 12.57 36.47 -4.59
CA GLY A 430 13.31 36.42 -5.86
C GLY A 430 13.54 37.80 -6.46
#